data_AF-A0A9N9QB49-F1
#
_entry.id   AF-A0A9N9QB49-F1
#
_cell.length_a   1.000
_cell.length_b   1.000
_cell.length_c   1.000
_cell.angle_alpha   90.00
_cell.angle_beta   90.00
_cell.angle_gamma   90.00
#
_symmetry.space_group_name_H-M   'P 1'
#
loop_
_entity.id
_entity.type
_entity.pdbx_description
1 polymer ?
#
loop_
_entity_poly.entity_id
_entity_poly.type
_entity_poly.pdbx_seq_one_letter_code
_entity_poly.pdbx_strand_id
1 'polypeptide(L)' 'MRIFKSHPLLKLVNSYIIDSPQPANLSYLWNFGVTLAMHYNPSVLEAFNSVEHIMRDVNFG' A
#
# COMPACT_ATOMS: atom_id res chain seq x y z
N MET A 1 -15.42 4.12 -26.34
CA MET A 1 -14.42 3.76 -25.31
C MET A 1 -14.03 5.04 -24.57
N ARG A 2 -14.20 5.11 -23.24
CA ARG A 2 -13.81 6.30 -22.43
C ARG A 2 -12.34 6.64 -22.70
N ILE A 3 -12.03 7.93 -22.81
CA ILE A 3 -10.70 8.48 -23.15
C ILE A 3 -9.59 7.89 -22.25
N PHE A 4 -9.93 7.60 -21.00
CA PHE A 4 -9.06 6.95 -19.99
C PHE A 4 -8.59 5.53 -20.35
N LYS A 5 -9.31 4.79 -21.21
CA LYS A 5 -8.94 3.42 -21.60
C LYS A 5 -8.13 3.36 -22.90
N SER A 6 -8.07 4.47 -23.63
CA SER A 6 -7.46 4.55 -24.97
C SER A 6 -6.01 5.02 -24.94
N HIS A 7 -5.68 5.98 -24.06
CA HIS A 7 -4.31 6.52 -23.96
C HIS A 7 -3.40 5.58 -23.15
N PRO A 8 -2.19 5.22 -23.62
CA PRO A 8 -1.32 4.20 -23.01
C PRO A 8 -1.06 4.43 -21.51
N LEU A 9 -0.75 5.68 -21.13
CA LEU A 9 -0.49 6.05 -19.75
C LEU A 9 -1.77 6.07 -18.89
N LEU A 10 -2.86 6.61 -19.43
CA LEU A 10 -4.12 6.70 -18.69
C LEU A 10 -4.76 5.33 -18.49
N LYS A 11 -4.47 4.37 -19.38
CA LYS A 11 -4.91 2.98 -19.26
C LYS A 11 -4.26 2.29 -18.06
N LEU A 12 -2.98 2.55 -17.78
CA LEU A 12 -2.28 2.03 -16.60
C LEU A 12 -2.86 2.63 -15.31
N VAL A 13 -3.06 3.95 -15.28
CA VAL A 13 -3.70 4.60 -14.13
C VAL A 13 -5.10 4.02 -13.91
N ASN A 14 -5.86 3.83 -14.99
CA ASN A 14 -7.20 3.29 -14.92
C ASN A 14 -7.22 1.82 -14.43
N SER A 15 -6.25 0.97 -14.80
CA SER A 15 -6.22 -0.43 -14.36
C SER A 15 -5.84 -0.61 -12.90
N TYR A 16 -5.00 0.27 -12.34
CA TYR A 16 -4.48 0.11 -10.97
C TYR A 16 -5.21 0.95 -9.92
N ILE A 17 -5.79 2.08 -10.30
CA ILE A 17 -6.39 3.02 -9.34
C ILE A 17 -7.92 3.07 -9.46
N ILE A 18 -8.48 2.97 -10.67
CA ILE A 18 -9.91 3.24 -10.90
C ILE A 18 -10.72 1.95 -11.05
N ASP A 19 -10.30 1.07 -11.95
CA ASP A 19 -10.99 -0.18 -12.26
C ASP A 19 -10.37 -1.38 -11.51
N SER A 20 -9.50 -1.14 -10.53
CA SER A 20 -8.90 -2.23 -9.74
C SER A 20 -9.98 -2.91 -8.90
N PRO A 21 -10.18 -4.24 -9.02
CA PRO A 21 -11.17 -4.95 -8.24
C PRO A 21 -10.73 -5.04 -6.79
N GLN A 22 -11.41 -4.29 -5.91
CA GLN A 22 -11.23 -4.37 -4.46
C GLN A 22 -12.38 -5.17 -3.83
N PRO A 23 -12.09 -6.03 -2.85
CA PRO A 23 -13.14 -6.78 -2.16
C PRO A 23 -14.05 -5.82 -1.39
N ALA A 24 -15.36 -6.00 -1.50
CA ALA A 24 -16.36 -5.09 -0.91
C ALA A 24 -16.34 -5.06 0.63
N ASN A 25 -15.72 -6.06 1.26
CA ASN A 25 -15.59 -6.21 2.72
C ASN A 25 -14.20 -5.83 3.25
N LEU A 26 -13.57 -4.81 2.66
CA LEU A 26 -12.27 -4.32 3.09
C LEU A 26 -12.37 -3.69 4.50
N SER A 27 -11.63 -4.22 5.46
CA SER A 27 -11.53 -3.64 6.79
C SER A 27 -10.58 -2.44 6.81
N TYR A 28 -10.73 -1.54 7.77
CA TYR A 28 -9.81 -0.41 7.94
C TYR A 28 -8.35 -0.85 8.16
N LEU A 29 -8.10 -2.09 8.62
CA LEU A 29 -6.75 -2.66 8.74
C LEU A 29 -5.97 -2.66 7.42
N TRP A 30 -6.64 -2.69 6.27
CA TRP A 30 -5.96 -2.59 4.97
C TRP A 30 -5.23 -1.25 4.77
N ASN A 31 -5.78 -0.16 5.30
CA ASN A 31 -5.12 1.15 5.24
C ASN A 31 -3.95 1.22 6.24
N PHE A 32 -4.11 0.64 7.42
CA PHE A 32 -3.03 0.55 8.43
C PHE A 32 -1.88 -0.36 7.99
N GLY A 33 -2.19 -1.47 7.31
CA GLY A 33 -1.20 -2.40 6.79
C GLY A 33 -0.26 -1.77 5.77
N VAL A 34 -0.76 -0.84 4.94
CA VAL A 34 0.08 -0.08 3.99
C VAL A 34 1.07 0.82 4.73
N THR A 35 0.63 1.54 5.75
CA THR A 35 1.50 2.41 6.56
C THR A 35 2.56 1.60 7.32
N LEU A 36 2.19 0.42 7.82
CA LEU A 36 3.12 -0.48 8.50
C LEU A 36 4.16 -1.07 7.53
N ALA A 37 3.72 -1.48 6.33
CA ALA A 37 4.60 -2.01 5.29
C ALA A 37 5.59 -0.97 4.75
N MET A 38 5.25 0.33 4.80
CA MET A 38 6.18 1.41 4.42
C MET A 38 7.40 1.52 5.35
N HIS A 39 7.30 1.06 6.59
CA HIS A 39 8.37 1.17 7.60
C HIS A 39 9.00 -0.18 7.97
N TYR A 40 8.46 -1.28 7.46
CA TYR A 40 8.92 -2.63 7.75
C TYR A 40 9.98 -3.09 6.72
N ASN A 41 11.10 -3.65 7.21
CA ASN A 41 12.11 -4.29 6.35
C ASN A 41 12.04 -5.82 6.48
N PRO A 42 11.76 -6.57 5.40
CA PRO A 42 11.64 -8.03 5.45
C PRO A 42 12.98 -8.79 5.54
N SER A 43 14.13 -8.09 5.56
CA SER A 43 15.44 -8.74 5.73
C SER A 43 15.60 -9.33 7.14
N VAL A 44 16.02 -10.59 7.24
CA VAL A 44 16.17 -11.30 8.53
C VAL A 44 17.10 -10.57 9.52
N LEU A 45 18.11 -9.85 9.01
CA LEU A 45 19.06 -9.12 9.85
C LEU A 45 18.46 -7.84 10.45
N GLU A 46 17.50 -7.22 9.78
CA GLU A 46 16.98 -5.88 10.14
C GLU A 46 15.50 -5.91 10.52
N ALA A 47 14.81 -7.05 10.35
CA ALA A 47 13.40 -7.20 10.63
C ALA A 47 13.05 -6.79 12.06
N PHE A 48 13.83 -7.22 13.05
CA PHE A 48 13.61 -6.85 14.45
C PHE A 48 13.82 -5.35 14.69
N ASN A 49 14.90 -4.79 14.14
CA ASN A 49 15.21 -3.35 14.27
C ASN A 49 14.15 -2.49 13.58
N SER A 50 13.57 -2.96 12.47
CA SER A 50 12.49 -2.25 11.77
C SER A 50 11.20 -2.19 12.60
N VAL A 51 10.90 -3.24 13.38
CA VAL A 51 9.76 -3.24 14.31
C VAL A 51 10.02 -2.28 15.48
N GLU A 52 11.24 -2.27 16.02
CA GLU A 52 11.60 -1.34 17.09
C GLU A 52 11.51 0.12 16.63
N HIS A 53 11.98 0.41 15.41
CA HIS A 53 11.85 1.73 14.78
C HIS A 53 10.39 2.15 14.64
N ILE A 54 9.50 1.24 14.23
CA ILE A 54 8.06 1.52 14.14
C ILE A 54 7.48 1.89 15.51
N MET A 55 7.77 1.09 16.55
CA MET A 55 7.17 1.32 17.87
C MET A 55 7.72 2.54 18.62
N ARG A 56 8.92 3.01 18.28
CA ARG A 56 9.60 4.09 19.03
C ARG A 56 9.68 5.41 18.29
N ASP A 57 9.83 5.37 16.97
CA ASP A 57 10.19 6.54 16.17
C ASP A 57 9.08 6.95 15.18
N VAL A 58 8.14 6.05 14.89
CA VAL A 58 6.97 6.37 14.05
C VAL A 58 5.83 6.90 14.90
N ASN A 59 5.34 8.09 14.56
CA ASN A 59 4.21 8.70 15.28
C ASN A 59 2.96 7.80 15.18
N PHE A 60 2.35 7.49 16.33
CA PHE A 60 1.22 6.56 16.44
C PHE A 60 1.53 5.11 16.03
N GLY A 61 2.82 4.71 16.11
CA GLY A 61 3.29 3.33 15.96
C GLY A 61 3.01 2.44 17.17
#